data_AF-A0A8J6R102-F1
#
_entry.id   AF-A0A8J6R102-F1
#
_cell.length_a   1.000
_cell.length_b   1.000
_cell.length_c   1.000
_cell.angle_alpha   90.00
_cell.angle_beta   90.00
_cell.angle_gamma   90.00
#
_symmetry.space_group_name_H-M   'P 1'
#
loop_
_entity.id
_entity.type
_entity.pdbx_description
1 polymer ?
#
loop_
_entity_poly.entity_id
_entity_poly.type
_entity_poly.pdbx_seq_one_letter_code
_entity_poly.pdbx_strand_id
1 'polypeptide(L)'
;MEWFWVLLIFFVVIVGSLWFGYLTEEKMVGPEAARRNSRSATPLFLFWLPLSGFALFFVVEQLGRYGWVSFHILYAVSISAWWMSWFFRKQEAGSLLADVGRTPQSKFLFWIGLLQVALVVFQTWLFFTSTLTRSPEYSSLYLEISRLVLWWSIAGFTIAVGLNKLEFRENGICLVHSLMRWQRINSYTWETDKSNVLTIRFKPRFPLLPSFASLAIPANHQEVVSRILAERLVGKRL
;
A
#
# COMPACT_ATOMS: atom_id res chain seq x y z
N MET A 1 2.55 -11.19 32.28
CA MET A 1 1.82 -12.24 31.53
C MET A 1 1.00 -11.64 30.39
N GLU A 2 0.39 -10.45 30.55
CA GLU A 2 -0.44 -9.80 29.52
C GLU A 2 0.31 -9.45 28.22
N TRP A 3 1.56 -8.98 28.30
CA TRP A 3 2.37 -8.64 27.13
C TRP A 3 2.64 -9.80 26.17
N PHE A 4 2.74 -11.02 26.71
CA PHE A 4 2.93 -12.21 25.90
C PHE A 4 1.76 -12.43 24.94
N TRP A 5 0.53 -12.24 25.43
CA TRP A 5 -0.68 -12.40 24.61
C TRP A 5 -0.81 -11.32 23.54
N VAL A 6 -0.46 -10.07 23.87
CA VAL A 6 -0.44 -8.97 22.88
C VAL A 6 0.54 -9.29 21.74
N LEU A 7 1.75 -9.74 22.08
CA LEU A 7 2.76 -10.11 21.08
C LEU A 7 2.30 -11.31 20.25
N LEU A 8 1.69 -12.32 20.88
CA LEU A 8 1.18 -13.49 20.18
C LEU A 8 0.08 -13.11 19.19
N ILE A 9 -0.92 -12.32 19.62
CA ILE A 9 -2.00 -11.86 18.75
C ILE A 9 -1.43 -11.05 17.59
N PHE A 10 -0.52 -10.12 17.87
CA PHE A 10 0.12 -9.31 16.84
C PHE A 10 0.86 -10.18 15.81
N PHE A 11 1.62 -11.18 16.26
CA PHE A 11 2.31 -12.11 15.38
C PHE A 11 1.33 -12.96 14.55
N VAL A 12 0.26 -13.47 15.16
CA VAL A 12 -0.80 -14.22 14.45
C VAL A 12 -1.45 -13.35 13.38
N VAL A 13 -1.74 -12.08 13.67
CA VAL A 13 -2.30 -11.14 12.69
C VAL A 13 -1.35 -10.90 11.53
N ILE A 14 -0.04 -10.72 11.79
CA ILE A 14 0.95 -10.54 10.72
C ILE A 14 1.07 -11.78 9.85
N VAL A 15 1.24 -12.96 10.45
CA VAL A 15 1.36 -14.22 9.72
C VAL A 15 0.09 -14.50 8.93
N GLY A 16 -1.08 -14.30 9.54
CA GLY A 16 -2.37 -14.41 8.86
C GLY A 16 -2.50 -13.43 7.69
N SER A 17 -2.05 -12.19 7.85
CA SER A 17 -2.06 -11.17 6.79
C SER A 17 -1.11 -11.52 5.65
N LEU A 18 0.07 -12.06 5.94
CA LEU A 18 1.02 -12.53 4.92
C LEU A 18 0.50 -13.74 4.15
N TRP A 19 -0.10 -14.69 4.86
CA TRP A 19 -0.73 -15.85 4.25
C TRP A 19 -1.89 -15.44 3.34
N PHE A 20 -2.78 -14.59 3.84
CA PHE A 20 -3.89 -14.06 3.07
C PHE A 20 -3.40 -13.26 1.85
N GLY A 21 -2.39 -12.40 2.05
CA GLY A 21 -1.72 -11.67 0.97
C GLY A 21 -1.18 -12.61 -0.11
N TYR A 22 -0.47 -13.66 0.27
CA TYR A 22 0.02 -14.69 -0.66
C TYR A 22 -1.12 -15.33 -1.46
N LEU A 23 -2.20 -15.77 -0.79
CA LEU A 23 -3.35 -16.38 -1.48
C LEU A 23 -4.03 -15.43 -2.46
N THR A 24 -4.12 -14.14 -2.11
CA THR A 24 -4.66 -13.13 -3.02
C THR A 24 -3.74 -12.89 -4.22
N GLU A 25 -2.43 -12.82 -4.00
CA GLU A 25 -1.44 -12.66 -5.07
C GLU A 25 -1.39 -13.88 -5.99
N GLU A 26 -1.43 -15.10 -5.45
CA GLU A 26 -1.44 -16.34 -6.23
C GLU A 26 -2.60 -16.35 -7.23
N LYS A 27 -3.80 -15.95 -6.77
CA LYS A 27 -4.97 -15.80 -7.64
C LYS A 27 -4.75 -14.72 -8.71
N MET A 28 -4.18 -13.57 -8.34
CA MET A 28 -4.03 -12.42 -9.24
C MET A 28 -2.91 -12.58 -10.28
N VAL A 29 -1.71 -12.97 -9.85
CA VAL A 29 -0.48 -12.98 -10.69
C VAL A 29 0.06 -14.39 -10.96
N GLY A 30 -0.48 -15.42 -10.30
CA GLY A 30 -0.02 -16.81 -10.45
C GLY A 30 0.92 -17.25 -9.32
N PRO A 31 1.08 -18.57 -9.12
CA PRO A 31 1.79 -19.14 -7.98
C PRO A 31 3.29 -18.80 -7.98
N GLU A 32 3.93 -18.81 -9.15
CA GLU A 32 5.37 -18.50 -9.25
C GLU A 32 5.67 -17.05 -8.88
N ALA A 33 4.92 -16.10 -9.45
CA ALA A 33 5.05 -14.68 -9.18
C ALA A 33 4.71 -14.36 -7.71
N ALA A 34 3.66 -14.96 -7.14
CA ALA A 34 3.28 -14.78 -5.75
C ALA A 34 4.33 -15.33 -4.78
N ARG A 35 4.89 -16.53 -5.06
CA ARG A 35 5.96 -17.11 -4.24
C ARG A 35 7.22 -16.24 -4.26
N ARG A 36 7.56 -15.68 -5.42
CA ARG A 36 8.69 -14.77 -5.60
C ARG A 36 8.48 -13.47 -4.81
N ASN A 37 7.32 -12.83 -4.96
CA ASN A 37 6.92 -11.63 -4.20
C ASN A 37 6.97 -11.88 -2.69
N SER A 38 6.33 -12.95 -2.22
CA SER A 38 6.25 -13.31 -0.81
C SER A 38 7.64 -13.53 -0.22
N ARG A 39 8.55 -14.25 -0.90
CA ARG A 39 9.93 -14.43 -0.44
C ARG A 39 10.69 -13.11 -0.25
N SER A 40 10.49 -12.15 -1.16
CA SER A 40 11.13 -10.84 -1.03
C SER A 40 10.51 -9.99 0.08
N ALA A 41 9.21 -10.11 0.31
CA ALA A 41 8.48 -9.33 1.30
C ALA A 41 8.59 -9.91 2.72
N THR A 42 8.73 -11.23 2.85
CA THR A 42 8.68 -11.96 4.13
C THR A 42 9.68 -11.42 5.16
N PRO A 43 10.98 -11.19 4.85
CA PRO A 43 11.90 -10.65 5.84
C PRO A 43 11.50 -9.25 6.32
N LEU A 44 10.95 -8.42 5.43
CA LEU A 44 10.52 -7.07 5.74
C LEU A 44 9.31 -7.07 6.66
N PHE A 45 8.32 -7.93 6.40
CA PHE A 45 7.10 -8.02 7.20
C PHE A 45 7.25 -8.83 8.50
N LEU A 46 8.07 -9.88 8.54
CA LEU A 46 8.24 -10.70 9.75
C LEU A 46 9.27 -10.13 10.72
N PHE A 47 10.27 -9.41 10.24
CA PHE A 47 11.35 -8.92 11.10
C PHE A 47 11.29 -7.42 11.32
N TRP A 48 11.28 -6.63 10.24
CA TRP A 48 11.39 -5.18 10.34
C TRP A 48 10.11 -4.50 10.80
N LEU A 49 8.95 -4.93 10.29
CA LEU A 49 7.68 -4.31 10.66
C LEU A 49 7.32 -4.52 12.15
N PRO A 50 7.50 -5.72 12.74
CA PRO A 50 7.28 -5.93 14.16
C PRO A 50 8.28 -5.16 15.02
N LEU A 51 9.55 -5.19 14.65
CA LEU A 51 10.60 -4.52 15.41
C LEU A 51 10.39 -3.00 15.45
N SER A 52 10.12 -2.39 14.29
CA SER A 52 9.86 -0.95 14.18
C SER A 52 8.53 -0.55 14.81
N GLY A 53 7.46 -1.33 14.59
CA GLY A 53 6.15 -1.08 15.18
C GLY A 53 6.18 -1.18 16.70
N PHE A 54 6.90 -2.16 17.24
CA PHE A 54 7.05 -2.36 18.69
C PHE A 54 7.93 -1.31 19.34
N ALA A 55 9.06 -0.95 18.71
CA ALA A 55 9.90 0.14 19.18
C ALA A 55 9.12 1.47 19.21
N LEU A 56 8.36 1.76 18.15
CA LEU A 56 7.53 2.96 18.06
C LEU A 56 6.42 2.94 19.12
N PHE A 57 5.73 1.82 19.28
CA PHE A 57 4.71 1.64 20.31
C PHE A 57 5.25 1.97 21.70
N PHE A 58 6.42 1.42 22.06
CA PHE A 58 7.04 1.70 23.36
C PHE A 58 7.37 3.18 23.56
N VAL A 59 7.93 3.83 22.54
CA VAL A 59 8.23 5.26 22.60
C VAL A 59 6.95 6.08 22.79
N VAL A 60 5.90 5.75 22.05
CA VAL A 60 4.60 6.45 22.13
C VAL A 60 3.95 6.23 23.49
N GLU A 61 4.01 5.00 24.02
CA GLU A 61 3.42 4.66 25.32
C GLU A 61 4.13 5.35 26.49
N GLN A 62 5.46 5.49 26.43
CA GLN A 62 6.23 6.25 27.43
C GLN A 62 5.85 7.73 27.49
N LEU A 63 5.40 8.30 26.37
CA LEU A 63 4.90 9.67 26.28
C LEU A 63 3.43 9.80 26.73
N GLY A 64 2.80 8.68 27.11
CA GLY A 64 1.42 8.62 27.57
C GLY A 64 0.42 9.14 26.53
N ARG A 65 -0.62 9.82 27.02
CA ARG A 65 -1.73 10.30 26.16
C ARG A 65 -1.27 11.28 25.07
N TYR A 66 -0.36 12.19 25.40
CA TYR A 66 0.16 13.17 24.44
C TYR A 66 1.03 12.52 23.37
N GLY A 67 1.73 11.43 23.70
CA GLY A 67 2.43 10.57 22.74
C GLY A 67 1.48 10.07 21.66
N TRP A 68 0.36 9.48 22.07
CA TRP A 68 -0.65 8.95 21.16
C TRP A 68 -1.29 10.03 20.28
N VAL A 69 -1.68 11.17 20.87
CA VAL A 69 -2.22 12.31 20.10
C VAL A 69 -1.22 12.78 19.04
N SER A 70 0.04 12.96 19.43
CA SER A 70 1.10 13.40 18.53
C SER A 70 1.33 12.38 17.41
N PHE A 71 1.37 11.08 17.75
CA PHE A 71 1.52 10.01 16.78
C PHE A 71 0.37 10.01 15.75
N HIS A 72 -0.89 10.09 16.19
CA HIS A 72 -2.05 10.13 15.29
C HIS A 72 -1.98 11.32 14.32
N ILE A 73 -1.68 12.52 14.84
CA ILE A 73 -1.58 13.75 14.04
C ILE A 73 -0.43 13.65 13.04
N LEU A 74 0.78 13.26 13.49
CA LEU A 74 1.94 13.13 12.61
C LEU A 74 1.72 12.09 11.51
N TYR A 75 1.05 10.99 11.82
CA TYR A 75 0.72 9.97 10.82
C TYR A 75 -0.30 10.48 9.80
N ALA A 76 -1.36 11.18 10.25
CA ALA A 76 -2.34 11.82 9.36
C ALA A 76 -1.69 12.89 8.45
N VAL A 77 -0.77 13.69 9.00
CA VAL A 77 0.03 14.65 8.23
C VAL A 77 0.92 13.94 7.21
N SER A 78 1.53 12.80 7.58
CA SER A 78 2.36 12.01 6.68
C SER A 78 1.56 11.43 5.50
N ILE A 79 0.34 10.94 5.75
CA ILE A 79 -0.59 10.53 4.68
C ILE A 79 -0.92 11.70 3.77
N SER A 80 -1.24 12.87 4.36
CA SER A 80 -1.59 14.08 3.60
C SER A 80 -0.43 14.57 2.73
N ALA A 81 0.78 14.58 3.28
CA ALA A 81 2.01 14.89 2.54
C ALA A 81 2.24 13.89 1.40
N TRP A 82 1.99 12.60 1.66
CA TRP A 82 2.07 11.58 0.63
C TRP A 82 1.02 11.81 -0.49
N TRP A 83 -0.20 12.23 -0.17
CA TRP A 83 -1.21 12.62 -1.16
C TRP A 83 -0.78 13.81 -2.01
N MET A 84 -0.24 14.86 -1.40
CA MET A 84 0.29 16.00 -2.14
C MET A 84 1.43 15.56 -3.06
N SER A 85 2.34 14.71 -2.56
CA SER A 85 3.43 14.17 -3.37
C SER A 85 2.96 13.33 -4.56
N TRP A 86 1.78 12.72 -4.51
CA TRP A 86 1.19 12.00 -5.65
C TRP A 86 0.89 12.92 -6.83
N PHE A 87 0.36 14.12 -6.56
CA PHE A 87 0.09 15.12 -7.61
C PHE A 87 1.39 15.49 -8.35
N PHE A 88 2.46 15.77 -7.61
CA PHE A 88 3.77 16.05 -8.20
C PHE A 88 4.34 14.85 -8.97
N ARG A 89 4.25 13.63 -8.43
CA ARG A 89 4.67 12.41 -9.15
C ARG A 89 3.92 12.22 -10.47
N LYS A 90 2.62 12.55 -10.51
CA LYS A 90 1.81 12.42 -11.72
C LYS A 90 2.21 13.45 -12.78
N GLN A 91 2.60 14.65 -12.37
CA GLN A 91 3.18 15.66 -13.27
C GLN A 91 4.55 15.23 -13.81
N GLU A 92 5.44 14.74 -12.95
CA GLU A 92 6.77 14.23 -13.35
C GLU A 92 6.70 13.05 -14.32
N ALA A 93 5.61 12.27 -14.29
CA ALA A 93 5.47 11.10 -15.12
C ALA A 93 5.33 11.41 -16.62
N GLY A 94 5.04 12.67 -17.00
CA GLY A 94 4.89 13.12 -18.38
C GLY A 94 3.54 12.77 -18.99
N SER A 95 3.42 12.89 -20.31
CA SER A 95 2.16 12.65 -21.02
C SER A 95 1.72 11.18 -20.95
N LEU A 96 0.42 10.95 -21.10
CA LEU A 96 -0.18 9.62 -21.03
C LEU A 96 0.02 8.89 -22.36
N LEU A 97 0.68 7.72 -22.33
CA LEU A 97 0.86 6.85 -23.49
C LEU A 97 -0.23 5.79 -23.58
N ALA A 98 -0.59 5.18 -22.45
CA ALA A 98 -1.69 4.23 -22.37
C ALA A 98 -2.33 4.21 -20.96
N ASP A 99 -3.67 4.22 -20.91
CA ASP A 99 -4.44 3.91 -19.70
C ASP A 99 -4.81 2.42 -19.74
N VAL A 100 -4.24 1.63 -18.83
CA VAL A 100 -4.49 0.18 -18.71
C VAL A 100 -5.66 -0.10 -17.75
N GLY A 101 -6.15 0.93 -17.05
CA GLY A 101 -7.26 0.82 -16.10
C GLY A 101 -6.84 0.30 -14.72
N ARG A 102 -7.83 -0.13 -13.93
CA ARG A 102 -7.62 -0.59 -12.55
C ARG A 102 -7.11 -2.03 -12.51
N THR A 103 -6.01 -2.25 -11.80
CA THR A 103 -5.48 -3.59 -11.55
C THR A 103 -6.39 -4.36 -10.58
N PRO A 104 -6.34 -5.72 -10.57
CA PRO A 104 -7.07 -6.51 -9.57
C PRO A 104 -6.73 -6.10 -8.13
N GLN A 105 -5.47 -5.72 -7.88
CA GLN A 105 -5.01 -5.22 -6.59
C GLN A 105 -5.70 -3.89 -6.22
N SER A 106 -5.79 -2.92 -7.14
CA SER A 106 -6.48 -1.66 -6.84
C SER A 106 -7.98 -1.86 -6.62
N LYS A 107 -8.63 -2.75 -7.39
CA LYS A 107 -10.02 -3.12 -7.14
C LYS A 107 -10.22 -3.73 -5.75
N PHE A 108 -9.31 -4.61 -5.32
CA PHE A 108 -9.37 -5.21 -3.99
C PHE A 108 -9.17 -4.17 -2.88
N LEU A 109 -8.17 -3.29 -3.02
CA LEU A 109 -7.93 -2.20 -2.07
C LEU A 109 -9.10 -1.22 -2.01
N PHE A 110 -9.80 -0.97 -3.12
CA PHE A 110 -11.01 -0.15 -3.11
C PHE A 110 -12.09 -0.74 -2.19
N TRP A 111 -12.33 -2.05 -2.25
CA TRP A 111 -13.29 -2.73 -1.36
C TRP A 111 -12.85 -2.68 0.10
N ILE A 112 -11.56 -2.87 0.39
CA ILE A 112 -11.01 -2.68 1.74
C ILE A 112 -11.24 -1.24 2.21
N GLY A 113 -11.01 -0.25 1.35
CA GLY A 113 -11.23 1.16 1.65
C GLY A 113 -12.69 1.48 1.97
N LEU A 114 -13.64 0.90 1.22
CA LEU A 114 -15.07 1.03 1.51
C LEU A 114 -15.43 0.42 2.86
N LEU A 115 -14.90 -0.76 3.18
CA LEU A 115 -15.10 -1.39 4.49
C LEU A 115 -14.53 -0.51 5.62
N GLN A 116 -13.33 0.06 5.42
CA GLN A 116 -12.74 1.00 6.37
C GLN A 116 -13.63 2.22 6.57
N VAL A 117 -14.14 2.84 5.50
CA VAL A 117 -15.08 3.98 5.65
C VAL A 117 -16.30 3.59 6.47
N ALA A 118 -16.91 2.43 6.23
CA ALA A 118 -18.06 1.98 7.01
C ALA A 118 -17.71 1.85 8.51
N LEU A 119 -16.54 1.27 8.83
CA LEU A 119 -16.06 1.15 10.20
C LEU A 119 -15.80 2.51 10.85
N VAL A 120 -15.17 3.44 10.13
CA VAL A 120 -14.85 4.77 10.65
C VAL A 120 -16.11 5.61 10.84
N VAL A 121 -17.10 5.50 9.96
CA VAL A 121 -18.42 6.12 10.13
C VAL A 121 -19.11 5.58 11.39
N PHE A 122 -19.10 4.26 11.58
CA PHE A 122 -19.65 3.64 12.79
C PHE A 122 -18.92 4.10 14.06
N GLN A 123 -17.59 4.18 14.03
CA GLN A 123 -16.78 4.65 15.16
C GLN A 123 -17.02 6.13 15.46
N THR A 124 -17.17 6.95 14.43
CA THR A 124 -17.55 8.37 14.53
C THR A 124 -18.94 8.51 15.18
N TRP A 125 -19.90 7.67 14.78
CA TRP A 125 -21.23 7.63 15.39
C TRP A 125 -21.18 7.26 16.88
N LEU A 126 -20.42 6.24 17.26
CA LEU A 126 -20.22 5.86 18.66
C LEU A 126 -19.56 6.99 19.48
N PHE A 127 -18.61 7.72 18.90
CA PHE A 127 -17.99 8.89 19.51
C PHE A 127 -19.02 10.00 19.79
N PHE A 128 -19.86 10.34 18.82
CA PHE A 128 -20.89 11.37 19.02
C PHE A 128 -21.95 10.96 20.05
N THR A 129 -22.44 9.72 19.98
CA THR A 129 -23.44 9.22 20.95
C THR A 129 -22.92 9.16 22.38
N SER A 130 -21.66 8.73 22.57
CA SER A 130 -21.03 8.73 23.90
C SER A 130 -20.77 10.14 24.43
N THR A 131 -20.39 11.09 23.57
CA THR A 131 -20.13 12.49 23.96
C THR A 131 -21.43 13.25 24.31
N LEU A 132 -22.55 12.92 23.66
CA LEU A 132 -23.85 13.54 23.97
C LEU A 132 -24.48 13.00 25.26
N THR A 133 -24.15 11.76 25.66
CA THR A 133 -24.77 11.08 26.81
C THR A 133 -23.95 11.16 28.09
N ARG A 134 -22.66 11.46 28.01
CA ARG A 134 -21.75 11.59 29.16
C ARG A 134 -21.13 12.98 29.18
N SER A 135 -20.94 13.56 30.37
CA SER A 135 -20.10 14.76 30.50
C SER A 135 -18.68 14.40 30.09
N PRO A 136 -18.15 14.91 28.97
CA PRO A 136 -16.87 14.47 28.45
C PRO A 136 -15.76 14.96 29.37
N GLU A 137 -14.90 14.04 29.82
CA GLU A 137 -13.66 14.41 30.45
C GLU A 137 -12.75 15.02 29.36
N TYR A 138 -12.51 16.34 29.39
CA TYR A 138 -11.84 17.09 28.32
C TYR A 138 -10.51 16.46 27.85
N SER A 139 -9.79 15.79 28.74
CA SER A 139 -8.52 15.12 28.42
C SER A 139 -8.67 13.88 27.52
N SER A 140 -9.84 13.23 27.51
CA SER A 140 -10.13 12.08 26.64
C SER A 140 -10.59 12.50 25.24
N LEU A 141 -11.18 13.69 25.12
CA LEU A 141 -11.74 14.21 23.87
C LEU A 141 -10.67 14.42 22.79
N TYR A 142 -9.50 15.00 23.13
CA TYR A 142 -8.41 15.20 22.17
C TYR A 142 -7.87 13.87 21.62
N LEU A 143 -7.79 12.85 22.47
CA LEU A 143 -7.32 11.52 22.06
C LEU A 143 -8.28 10.90 21.06
N GLU A 144 -9.59 10.92 21.34
CA GLU A 144 -10.59 10.37 20.42
C GLU A 144 -10.68 11.14 19.11
N ILE A 145 -10.62 12.48 19.13
CA ILE A 145 -10.59 13.29 17.91
C ILE A 145 -9.36 12.96 17.07
N SER A 146 -8.17 12.94 17.67
CA SER A 146 -6.93 12.61 16.94
C SER A 146 -6.98 11.21 16.33
N ARG A 147 -7.56 10.24 17.05
CA ARG A 147 -7.79 8.88 16.56
C ARG A 147 -8.74 8.87 15.36
N LEU A 148 -9.85 9.61 15.41
CA LEU A 148 -10.78 9.74 14.28
C LEU A 148 -10.09 10.37 13.06
N VAL A 149 -9.29 11.41 13.26
CA VAL A 149 -8.51 12.05 12.18
C VAL A 149 -7.57 11.04 11.50
N LEU A 150 -6.86 10.24 12.29
CA LEU A 150 -6.01 9.16 11.76
C LEU A 150 -6.82 8.16 10.93
N TRP A 151 -7.92 7.65 11.48
CA TRP A 151 -8.72 6.62 10.81
C TRP A 151 -9.36 7.12 9.51
N TRP A 152 -9.88 8.34 9.49
CA TRP A 152 -10.38 8.98 8.27
C TRP A 152 -9.26 9.16 7.24
N SER A 153 -8.05 9.53 7.68
CA SER A 153 -6.89 9.67 6.79
C SER A 153 -6.51 8.33 6.14
N ILE A 154 -6.49 7.24 6.93
CA ILE A 154 -6.20 5.88 6.42
C ILE A 154 -7.29 5.43 5.45
N ALA A 155 -8.57 5.61 5.80
CA ALA A 155 -9.69 5.22 4.95
C ALA A 155 -9.67 5.97 3.60
N GLY A 156 -9.48 7.29 3.66
CA GLY A 156 -9.31 8.13 2.47
C GLY A 156 -8.14 7.67 1.61
N PHE A 157 -6.97 7.45 2.22
CA PHE A 157 -5.79 6.94 1.53
C PHE A 157 -6.07 5.61 0.82
N THR A 158 -6.65 4.63 1.52
CA THR A 158 -6.93 3.30 0.96
C THR A 158 -7.89 3.39 -0.22
N ILE A 159 -8.94 4.23 -0.14
CA ILE A 159 -9.85 4.47 -1.26
C ILE A 159 -9.11 5.12 -2.43
N ALA A 160 -8.31 6.15 -2.19
CA ALA A 160 -7.55 6.81 -3.25
C ALA A 160 -6.60 5.84 -3.97
N VAL A 161 -5.95 4.95 -3.21
CA VAL A 161 -5.13 3.87 -3.77
C VAL A 161 -5.96 2.91 -4.60
N GLY A 162 -7.14 2.52 -4.11
CA GLY A 162 -8.04 1.60 -4.81
C GLY A 162 -8.67 2.18 -6.09
N LEU A 163 -8.89 3.49 -6.14
CA LEU A 163 -9.47 4.17 -7.30
C LEU A 163 -8.47 4.34 -8.45
N ASN A 164 -7.17 4.25 -8.17
CA ASN A 164 -6.17 4.57 -9.16
C ASN A 164 -5.99 3.47 -10.22
N LYS A 165 -5.47 3.93 -11.35
CA LYS A 165 -5.27 3.13 -12.55
C LYS A 165 -3.77 2.91 -12.77
N LEU A 166 -3.46 1.85 -13.50
CA LEU A 166 -2.14 1.63 -14.06
C LEU A 166 -2.03 2.44 -15.35
N GLU A 167 -1.15 3.43 -15.34
CA GLU A 167 -0.94 4.34 -16.47
C GLU A 167 0.50 4.20 -16.98
N PHE A 168 0.67 4.01 -18.29
CA PHE A 168 1.96 4.08 -18.96
C PHE A 168 2.14 5.51 -19.45
N ARG A 169 3.25 6.15 -19.06
CA ARG A 169 3.53 7.55 -19.35
C ARG A 169 4.93 7.73 -19.93
N GLU A 170 5.20 8.90 -20.49
CA GLU A 170 6.48 9.22 -21.16
C GLU A 170 7.71 8.93 -20.31
N ASN A 171 7.67 9.19 -19.00
CA ASN A 171 8.83 9.05 -18.12
C ASN A 171 8.82 7.75 -17.31
N GLY A 172 7.75 6.96 -17.34
CA GLY A 172 7.69 5.68 -16.64
C GLY A 172 6.30 5.07 -16.54
N ILE A 173 6.22 4.00 -15.76
CA ILE A 173 4.95 3.38 -15.38
C ILE A 173 4.49 4.04 -14.09
N CYS A 174 3.29 4.63 -14.12
CA CYS A 174 2.69 5.32 -13.00
C CYS A 174 1.69 4.38 -12.32
N LEU A 175 2.01 3.99 -11.09
CA LEU A 175 1.15 3.27 -10.18
C LEU A 175 1.09 4.06 -8.86
N VAL A 176 -0.04 4.05 -8.15
CA VAL A 176 -0.29 4.85 -6.93
C VAL A 176 0.94 5.11 -6.05
N HIS A 177 1.61 4.03 -5.68
CA HIS A 177 2.67 4.01 -4.70
C HIS A 177 4.05 4.21 -5.32
N SER A 178 4.16 4.21 -6.65
CA SER A 178 5.45 4.38 -7.32
C SER A 178 5.34 4.89 -8.75
N LEU A 179 6.19 5.87 -9.07
CA LEU A 179 6.57 6.17 -10.44
C LEU A 179 7.79 5.31 -10.78
N MET A 180 7.59 4.27 -11.58
CA MET A 180 8.66 3.40 -12.06
C MET A 180 9.27 4.00 -13.33
N ARG A 181 10.28 4.85 -13.15
CA ARG A 181 10.95 5.51 -14.26
C ARG A 181 11.61 4.51 -15.22
N TRP A 182 11.50 4.73 -16.54
CA TRP A 182 12.04 3.82 -17.56
C TRP A 182 13.51 3.48 -17.37
N GLN A 183 14.32 4.46 -16.94
CA GLN A 183 15.76 4.30 -16.72
C GLN A 183 16.09 3.28 -15.61
N ARG A 184 15.17 3.05 -14.67
CA ARG A 184 15.35 2.09 -13.58
C ARG A 184 14.96 0.67 -13.94
N ILE A 185 14.22 0.50 -15.03
CA ILE A 185 13.81 -0.82 -15.53
C ILE A 185 15.02 -1.46 -16.23
N ASN A 186 15.44 -2.60 -15.69
CA ASN A 186 16.53 -3.41 -16.24
C ASN A 186 16.03 -4.35 -17.30
N SER A 187 14.89 -5.00 -17.07
CA SER A 187 14.29 -5.93 -18.01
C SER A 187 12.81 -6.15 -17.71
N TYR A 188 12.13 -6.76 -18.68
CA TYR A 188 10.75 -7.16 -18.55
C TYR A 188 10.54 -8.54 -19.19
N THR A 189 9.63 -9.32 -18.62
CA THR A 189 9.27 -10.66 -19.09
C THR A 189 7.77 -10.86 -18.90
N TRP A 190 7.11 -11.39 -19.93
CA TRP A 190 5.74 -11.87 -19.81
C TRP A 190 5.78 -13.29 -19.24
N GLU A 191 4.98 -13.56 -18.21
CA GLU A 191 4.93 -14.89 -17.60
C GLU A 191 4.29 -15.90 -18.60
N THR A 192 4.88 -17.09 -18.69
CA THR A 192 4.42 -18.16 -19.63
C THR A 192 3.08 -18.76 -19.22
N ASP A 193 2.86 -18.94 -17.92
CA ASP A 193 1.67 -19.59 -17.38
C ASP A 193 0.44 -18.67 -17.39
N LYS A 194 0.67 -17.35 -17.33
CA LYS A 194 -0.34 -16.30 -17.38
C LYS A 194 0.15 -15.19 -18.30
N SER A 195 -0.21 -15.30 -19.58
CA SER A 195 0.20 -14.36 -20.64
C SER A 195 -0.17 -12.90 -20.38
N ASN A 196 -1.10 -12.65 -19.44
CA ASN A 196 -1.55 -11.34 -19.02
C ASN A 196 -0.74 -10.75 -17.83
N VAL A 197 0.32 -11.42 -17.37
CA VAL A 197 1.15 -10.95 -16.25
C VAL A 197 2.52 -10.51 -16.77
N LEU A 198 2.84 -9.25 -16.50
CA LEU A 198 4.13 -8.63 -16.83
C LEU A 198 5.00 -8.54 -15.58
N THR A 199 6.13 -9.24 -15.59
CA THR A 199 7.15 -9.11 -14.55
C THR A 199 8.21 -8.11 -15.01
N ILE A 200 8.39 -7.05 -14.23
CA ILE A 200 9.39 -6.01 -14.49
C ILE A 200 10.48 -6.13 -13.43
N ARG A 201 11.75 -6.14 -13.86
CA ARG A 201 12.91 -6.09 -12.96
C ARG A 201 13.53 -4.70 -12.96
N PHE A 202 13.90 -4.22 -11.79
CA PHE A 202 14.47 -2.90 -11.55
C PHE A 202 15.89 -3.00 -10.98
N LYS A 203 16.65 -1.92 -11.12
CA LYS A 203 17.85 -1.71 -10.30
C LYS A 203 17.42 -1.48 -8.83
N PRO A 204 17.84 -2.35 -7.89
CA PRO A 204 17.51 -2.16 -6.48
C PRO A 204 18.15 -0.85 -5.99
N ARG A 205 17.38 -0.06 -5.23
CA ARG A 205 17.91 1.16 -4.58
C ARG A 205 18.66 0.81 -3.29
N PHE A 206 18.23 -0.26 -2.64
CA PHE A 206 18.77 -0.79 -1.39
C PHE A 206 18.74 -2.33 -1.44
N PRO A 207 19.66 -3.03 -0.77
CA PRO A 207 19.79 -4.49 -0.84
C PRO A 207 18.56 -5.24 -0.31
N LEU A 208 17.75 -4.61 0.55
CA LEU A 208 16.56 -5.20 1.17
C LEU A 208 15.26 -4.89 0.42
N LEU A 209 15.29 -4.04 -0.61
CA LEU A 209 14.09 -3.70 -1.36
C LEU A 209 13.86 -4.68 -2.52
N PRO A 210 12.59 -5.01 -2.83
CA PRO A 210 12.28 -5.85 -3.97
C PRO A 210 12.83 -5.23 -5.26
N SER A 211 13.51 -6.05 -6.06
CA SER A 211 14.09 -5.67 -7.34
C SER A 211 13.17 -5.99 -8.52
N PHE A 212 11.90 -6.32 -8.26
CA PHE A 212 10.93 -6.67 -9.29
C PHE A 212 9.50 -6.32 -8.86
N ALA A 213 8.60 -6.22 -9.83
CA ALA A 213 7.17 -6.08 -9.63
C ALA A 213 6.43 -6.86 -10.71
N SER A 214 5.35 -7.53 -10.32
CA SER A 214 4.49 -8.29 -11.21
C SER A 214 3.18 -7.53 -11.39
N LEU A 215 2.84 -7.17 -12.62
CA LEU A 215 1.66 -6.38 -12.98
C LEU A 215 0.71 -7.23 -13.81
N ALA A 216 -0.53 -7.38 -13.36
CA ALA A 216 -1.59 -7.97 -14.16
C ALA A 216 -2.13 -6.93 -15.15
N ILE A 217 -1.95 -7.19 -16.45
CA ILE A 217 -2.35 -6.32 -17.56
C ILE A 217 -3.50 -7.00 -18.30
N PRO A 218 -4.65 -6.34 -18.47
CA PRO A 218 -5.75 -6.89 -19.27
C PRO A 218 -5.30 -7.26 -20.70
N ALA A 219 -5.78 -8.39 -21.22
CA ALA A 219 -5.33 -8.97 -22.50
C ALA A 219 -5.51 -7.99 -23.68
N ASN A 220 -6.55 -7.16 -23.67
CA ASN A 220 -6.81 -6.13 -24.68
C ASN A 220 -5.73 -5.03 -24.73
N HIS A 221 -4.93 -4.86 -23.67
CA HIS A 221 -3.84 -3.88 -23.62
C HIS A 221 -2.46 -4.51 -23.81
N GLN A 222 -2.36 -5.84 -23.94
CA GLN A 222 -1.08 -6.55 -24.00
C GLN A 222 -0.21 -6.11 -25.18
N GLU A 223 -0.81 -5.98 -26.37
CA GLU A 223 -0.09 -5.57 -27.58
C GLU A 223 0.43 -4.13 -27.48
N VAL A 224 -0.45 -3.21 -27.04
CA VAL A 224 -0.09 -1.79 -26.85
C VAL A 224 1.03 -1.64 -25.83
N VAL A 225 0.93 -2.33 -24.69
CA VAL A 225 1.98 -2.30 -23.66
C VAL A 225 3.26 -2.93 -24.18
N SER A 226 3.19 -4.06 -24.89
CA SER A 226 4.37 -4.72 -25.46
C SER A 226 5.11 -3.82 -26.44
N ARG A 227 4.38 -3.07 -27.27
CA ARG A 227 4.96 -2.06 -28.17
C ARG A 227 5.64 -0.94 -27.40
N ILE A 228 4.98 -0.35 -26.39
CA ILE A 228 5.56 0.71 -25.55
C ILE A 228 6.84 0.23 -24.85
N LEU A 229 6.83 -0.99 -24.30
CA LEU A 229 8.01 -1.58 -23.65
C LEU A 229 9.13 -1.81 -24.66
N ALA A 230 8.82 -2.34 -25.84
CA ALA A 230 9.82 -2.56 -26.89
C ALA A 230 10.48 -1.26 -27.35
N GLU A 231 9.70 -0.19 -27.53
CA GLU A 231 10.18 1.14 -27.92
C GLU A 231 11.02 1.80 -26.83
N ARG A 232 10.62 1.68 -25.56
CA ARG A 232 11.27 2.39 -24.44
C ARG A 232 12.43 1.61 -23.81
N LEU A 233 12.49 0.29 -24.03
CA LEU A 233 13.48 -0.61 -23.43
C LEU A 233 14.28 -1.39 -24.48
N VAL A 234 14.49 -0.81 -25.67
CA VAL A 234 15.31 -1.40 -26.75
C VAL A 234 16.64 -1.93 -26.18
N GLY A 235 16.92 -3.23 -26.38
CA GLY A 235 18.13 -3.91 -25.92
C GLY A 235 18.09 -4.48 -24.48
N LYS A 236 16.95 -4.40 -23.78
CA LYS A 236 16.78 -4.89 -22.39
C LYS A 236 15.81 -6.09 -22.26
N ARG A 237 15.57 -6.81 -23.35
CA ARG A 237 14.76 -8.02 -23.35
C ARG A 237 15.61 -9.16 -22.78
N LEU A 238 15.10 -9.83 -21.73
CA LEU A 238 15.69 -11.06 -21.20
C LEU A 238 15.33 -12.25 -22.08
#